data_AF-A0A3D3AQD9-F1
#
_entry.id   AF-A0A3D3AQD9-F1
#
_cell.length_a   1.000
_cell.length_b   1.000
_cell.length_c   1.000
_cell.angle_alpha   90.00
_cell.angle_beta   90.00
_cell.angle_gamma   90.00
#
_symmetry.space_group_name_H-M   'P 1'
#
loop_
_entity.id
_entity.type
_entity.pdbx_description
1 polymer ?
#
loop_
_entity_poly.entity_id
_entity_poly.type
_entity_poly.pdbx_seq_one_letter_code
_entity_poly.pdbx_strand_id
1 'polypeptide(L)' 'MKTKIKDLSIDEFKHLISDVVQDSFQENLEDLVALSSDPYIKSITEARNDYKKGKVKSFSEVFDV' A
#
# COMPACT_ATOMS: atom_id res chain seq x y z
N MET A 1 7.34 -27.03 10.41
CA MET A 1 6.06 -27.75 10.23
C MET A 1 5.07 -26.73 9.67
N LYS A 2 4.41 -27.00 8.53
CA LYS A 2 3.50 -26.02 7.92
C LYS A 2 2.13 -26.18 8.60
N THR A 3 1.78 -25.25 9.49
CA THR A 3 0.51 -25.24 10.23
C THR A 3 -0.63 -25.13 9.23
N LYS A 4 -1.59 -26.06 9.27
CA LYS A 4 -2.77 -25.98 8.39
C LYS A 4 -3.87 -25.23 9.14
N ILE A 5 -4.72 -24.51 8.41
CA ILE A 5 -5.85 -23.77 9.02
C ILE A 5 -6.75 -24.69 9.85
N LYS A 6 -6.97 -25.92 9.38
CA LYS A 6 -7.78 -26.92 10.09
C LYS A 6 -7.19 -27.38 11.43
N ASP A 7 -5.93 -27.07 11.69
CA ASP A 7 -5.23 -27.44 12.91
C ASP A 7 -5.37 -26.35 13.99
N LEU A 8 -6.01 -25.22 13.68
CA LEU A 8 -6.26 -24.12 14.61
C LEU A 8 -7.46 -24.41 15.52
N SER A 9 -7.33 -24.03 16.78
CA SER A 9 -8.47 -23.86 17.66
C SER A 9 -9.37 -22.72 17.18
N ILE A 10 -10.60 -22.67 17.69
CA ILE A 10 -11.56 -21.61 17.36
C ILE A 10 -10.98 -20.23 17.73
N ASP A 11 -10.29 -20.12 18.86
CA ASP A 11 -9.75 -18.85 19.34
C ASP A 11 -8.57 -18.38 18.49
N GLU A 12 -7.65 -19.29 18.13
CA GLU A 12 -6.56 -18.99 17.20
C GLU A 12 -7.08 -18.58 15.82
N PHE A 13 -8.14 -19.24 15.33
CA PHE A 13 -8.76 -18.88 14.06
C PHE A 13 -9.43 -17.50 14.11
N LYS A 14 -10.11 -17.17 15.20
CA LYS A 14 -10.69 -15.82 15.41
C LYS A 14 -9.62 -14.74 15.45
N HIS A 15 -8.51 -14.99 16.14
CA HIS A 15 -7.38 -14.05 16.17
C HIS A 15 -6.80 -13.84 14.77
N LEU A 16 -6.54 -14.92 14.03
CA LEU A 16 -6.07 -14.84 12.65
C LEU A 16 -7.00 -14.01 11.76
N ILE A 17 -8.32 -14.23 11.84
CA ILE A 17 -9.29 -13.42 11.09
C ILE A 17 -9.24 -11.96 11.54
N SER A 18 -9.20 -11.71 12.84
CA SER A 18 -9.16 -10.35 13.39
C SER A 18 -7.97 -9.56 12.88
N ASP A 19 -6.77 -10.18 12.89
CA ASP A 19 -5.54 -9.55 12.42
C ASP A 19 -5.65 -9.21 10.92
N VAL A 20 -6.09 -10.15 10.09
CA VAL A 20 -6.25 -9.93 8.64
C VAL A 20 -7.27 -8.83 8.34
N VAL A 21 -8.40 -8.82 9.07
CA VAL A 21 -9.43 -7.80 8.90
C VAL A 21 -8.92 -6.43 9.35
N GLN A 22 -8.18 -6.36 10.45
CA GLN A 22 -7.60 -5.13 10.95
C GLN A 22 -6.59 -4.55 9.95
N ASP A 23 -5.66 -5.36 9.45
CA ASP A 23 -4.67 -4.94 8.46
C ASP A 23 -5.37 -4.43 7.19
N SER A 24 -6.33 -5.21 6.67
CA SER A 24 -7.11 -4.82 5.49
C SER A 24 -7.85 -3.50 5.70
N PHE A 25 -8.43 -3.29 6.90
CA PHE A 25 -9.15 -2.07 7.20
C PHE A 25 -8.22 -0.87 7.29
N GLN A 26 -7.03 -1.05 7.88
CA GLN A 26 -6.03 0.00 7.98
C GLN A 26 -5.51 0.42 6.60
N GLU A 27 -5.23 -0.52 5.70
CA GLU A 27 -4.85 -0.21 4.30
C GLU A 27 -5.92 0.65 3.61
N ASN A 28 -7.20 0.29 3.77
CA ASN A 28 -8.31 1.07 3.19
C ASN A 28 -8.43 2.49 3.80
N LEU A 29 -8.16 2.64 5.10
CA LEU A 29 -8.15 3.95 5.74
C LEU A 29 -7.01 4.82 5.23
N GLU A 30 -5.81 4.25 5.07
CA GLU A 30 -4.65 4.97 4.54
C GLU A 30 -4.93 5.47 3.11
N ASP A 31 -5.52 4.63 2.26
CA ASP A 31 -5.96 5.01 0.92
C ASP A 31 -6.99 6.15 0.95
N LEU A 32 -7.98 6.08 1.83
CA LEU A 32 -9.00 7.12 1.96
C LEU A 32 -8.41 8.46 2.43
N VAL A 33 -7.47 8.42 3.37
CA VAL A 33 -6.72 9.60 3.83
C VAL A 33 -5.88 10.18 2.70
N ALA A 34 -5.18 9.33 1.93
CA ALA A 34 -4.39 9.76 0.79
C ALA A 34 -5.28 10.41 -0.28
N LEU A 35 -6.43 9.82 -0.60
CA LEU A 35 -7.36 10.33 -1.60
C LEU A 35 -8.06 11.63 -1.20
N SER A 36 -8.21 11.89 0.10
CA SER A 36 -8.77 13.15 0.63
C SER A 36 -7.72 14.26 0.79
N SER A 37 -6.43 13.96 0.57
CA SER A 37 -5.33 14.91 0.69
C SER A 37 -5.09 15.64 -0.64
N ASP A 38 -5.52 16.90 -0.72
CA ASP A 38 -5.26 17.77 -1.88
C ASP A 38 -3.77 17.83 -2.26
N PRO A 39 -2.81 17.98 -1.32
CA PRO A 39 -1.38 17.96 -1.64
C PRO A 39 -0.93 16.64 -2.28
N TYR A 40 -1.47 15.50 -1.83
CA TYR A 40 -1.13 14.19 -2.39
C TYR A 40 -1.68 14.01 -3.81
N ILE A 41 -2.94 14.39 -4.04
CA ILE A 41 -3.54 14.34 -5.38
C ILE A 41 -2.81 15.27 -6.35
N LYS A 42 -2.39 16.46 -5.86
CA LYS A 42 -1.60 17.40 -6.63
C LYS A 42 -0.24 16.80 -7.03
N SER A 43 0.48 16.18 -6.10
CA SER A 43 1.79 15.58 -6.40
C SER A 43 1.70 14.47 -7.44
N ILE A 44 0.68 13.61 -7.38
CA ILE A 44 0.41 12.57 -8.39
C ILE A 44 0.12 13.21 -9.76
N THR A 45 -0.68 14.27 -9.77
CA THR A 45 -1.03 14.98 -11.01
C THR A 45 0.21 15.59 -11.67
N GLU A 46 1.08 16.22 -10.88
CA GLU A 46 2.35 16.78 -11.34
C GLU A 46 3.28 15.70 -11.88
N ALA A 47 3.49 14.60 -11.15
CA ALA A 47 4.32 13.48 -11.59
C ALA A 47 3.83 12.87 -12.92
N ARG A 48 2.51 12.70 -13.07
CA ARG A 48 1.92 12.21 -14.33
C ARG A 48 2.11 13.18 -15.49
N ASN A 49 2.03 14.49 -15.23
CA ASN A 49 2.26 15.50 -16.25
C ASN A 49 3.73 15.56 -16.68
N ASP A 50 4.66 15.44 -15.73
CA ASP A 50 6.09 15.40 -16.02
C ASP A 50 6.46 14.16 -16.83
N TYR A 51 5.92 12.99 -16.50
CA TYR A 51 6.07 11.78 -17.31
C TYR A 51 5.58 11.99 -18.76
N LYS A 52 4.37 12.53 -18.94
CA LYS A 52 3.81 12.83 -20.27
C LYS A 52 4.64 13.83 -21.08
N LYS A 53 5.34 14.76 -20.40
CA LYS A 53 6.23 15.74 -21.02
C LYS A 53 7.65 15.19 -21.25
N GLY A 54 7.90 13.91 -20.94
CA GLY A 54 9.22 13.30 -21.06
C GLY A 54 10.24 13.79 -20.03
N LYS A 55 9.79 14.46 -18.95
CA LYS A 55 10.64 14.90 -17.85
C LYS A 55 10.88 13.75 -16.86
N VAL A 56 11.44 12.67 -17.37
CA VAL A 56 11.82 11.49 -16.59
C VAL A 56 13.32 11.44 -16.46
N LYS A 57 13.79 10.80 -15.39
CA LYS A 57 15.20 10.47 -15.22
C LYS A 57 15.31 8.95 -15.13
N SER A 58 16.32 8.40 -15.77
CA SER A 58 16.71 7.00 -15.62
C SER A 58 17.22 6.75 -14.21
N PHE A 59 17.18 5.47 -13.81
CA PHE A 59 17.64 5.06 -12.48
C PHE A 59 19.09 5.51 -12.21
N SER A 60 20.00 5.31 -13.17
CA SER A 60 21.41 5.71 -13.07
C SER A 60 21.63 7.23 -13.06
N GLU A 61 20.68 8.03 -13.56
CA GLU A 61 20.76 9.50 -13.47
C GLU A 61 20.33 10.02 -12.10
N VAL A 62 19.55 9.24 -11.34
CA VAL A 62 19.04 9.61 -10.01
C VAL A 62 19.88 8.99 -8.91
N PHE A 63 20.35 7.77 -9.13
CA PHE A 63 21.11 6.99 -8.17
C PHE A 63 22.49 6.71 -8.77
N ASP A 64 23.52 7.07 -8.01
CA ASP A 64 24.93 6.88 -8.38
C ASP A 64 25.31 5.40 -8.14
N VAL A 65 24.86 4.53 -9.04
CA VAL A 65 24.99 3.06 -8.99
C VAL A 65 25.63 2.46 -10.24
#